data_AF-A0A2G6F457-F1
#
_entry.id   AF-A0A2G6F457-F1
#
_cell.length_a   1.000
_cell.length_b   1.000
_cell.length_c   1.000
_cell.angle_alpha   90.00
_cell.angle_beta   90.00
_cell.angle_gamma   90.00
#
_symmetry.space_group_name_H-M   'P 1'
#
loop_
_entity.id
_entity.type
_entity.pdbx_description
1 polymer ?
#
loop_
_entity_poly.entity_id
_entity_poly.type
_entity_poly.pdbx_seq_one_letter_code
_entity_poly.pdbx_strand_id
1 'polypeptide(L)' 'MNKQLFKLLFVCSFFAFQSILAQITITGTVTDASDGTSLPGVNVVEKGTTNGVTTDFDGNYSIQVSEGS' A
#
# COMPACT_ATOMS: atom_id res chain seq x y z
N MET A 1 -10.12 -30.35 34.05
CA MET A 1 -9.76 -29.20 33.19
C MET A 1 -10.65 -28.02 33.55
N ASN A 2 -10.08 -26.90 33.98
CA ASN A 2 -10.82 -25.73 34.47
C ASN A 2 -11.44 -24.95 33.29
N LYS A 3 -12.76 -24.75 33.33
CA LYS A 3 -13.51 -24.05 32.27
C LYS A 3 -12.99 -22.63 31.99
N GLN A 4 -12.34 -22.01 32.99
CA GLN A 4 -11.72 -20.69 32.87
C GLN A 4 -10.47 -20.69 31.97
N LEU A 5 -9.70 -21.78 31.96
CA LEU A 5 -8.53 -21.92 31.08
C LEU A 5 -8.95 -22.05 29.62
N PHE A 6 -10.07 -22.73 29.36
CA PHE A 6 -10.61 -22.86 28.01
C PHE A 6 -11.11 -21.51 27.45
N LYS A 7 -11.75 -20.69 28.30
CA LYS A 7 -12.15 -19.32 27.94
C LYS A 7 -10.95 -18.41 27.68
N LEU A 8 -9.89 -18.54 28.49
CA LEU A 8 -8.67 -17.76 28.33
C LEU A 8 -7.95 -18.11 27.02
N LEU A 9 -7.83 -19.40 26.69
CA LEU A 9 -7.28 -19.88 25.42
C LEU A 9 -8.07 -19.35 24.21
N PHE A 10 -9.40 -19.32 24.31
CA PHE A 10 -10.25 -18.78 23.24
C PHE A 10 -10.04 -17.28 23.00
N VAL A 11 -9.88 -16.48 24.08
CA VAL A 11 -9.61 -15.03 23.99
C VAL A 11 -8.20 -14.75 23.45
N CYS A 12 -7.18 -15.48 23.90
CA CYS A 12 -5.80 -15.32 23.41
C CYS A 12 -5.67 -15.65 21.92
N SER A 13 -6.42 -16.64 21.43
CA SER A 13 -6.44 -17.00 20.00
C SER A 13 -6.98 -15.89 19.10
N PHE A 14 -7.82 -14.98 19.63
CA PHE A 14 -8.42 -13.88 18.87
C PHE A 14 -7.47 -12.69 18.69
N PHE A 15 -6.52 -12.52 19.61
CA PHE A 15 -5.50 -11.46 19.56
C PHE A 15 -4.23 -11.86 18.80
N ALA A 16 -4.02 -13.15 18.55
CA ALA A 16 -2.79 -13.66 17.93
C ALA A 16 -2.65 -13.35 16.42
N PHE A 17 -3.66 -12.77 15.78
CA PHE A 17 -3.71 -12.59 14.32
C PHE A 17 -3.78 -11.13 13.83
N GLN A 18 -3.45 -10.15 14.67
CA GLN A 18 -3.42 -8.75 14.24
C GLN A 18 -2.10 -8.39 13.54
N SER A 19 -1.80 -9.01 12.40
CA SER A 19 -0.77 -8.51 11.47
C SER A 19 -1.46 -7.63 10.41
N ILE A 20 -1.80 -6.40 10.79
CA ILE A 20 -2.22 -5.39 9.81
C ILE A 20 -0.95 -4.90 9.13
N LEU A 21 -0.75 -5.28 7.87
CA LEU A 21 0.28 -4.65 7.06
C LEU A 21 -0.22 -3.24 6.71
N ALA A 22 0.42 -2.21 7.26
CA ALA A 22 0.09 -0.83 6.96
C ALA A 22 0.65 -0.48 5.56
N GLN A 23 -0.22 -0.43 4.57
CA GLN A 23 0.12 0.07 3.24
C GLN A 23 -0.15 1.58 3.18
N ILE A 24 0.80 2.34 2.64
CA ILE A 24 0.70 3.80 2.46
C ILE A 24 0.34 4.06 1.01
N THR A 25 -0.62 4.95 0.75
CA THR A 25 -0.93 5.38 -0.61
C THR A 25 -0.18 6.66 -0.93
N ILE A 26 0.66 6.63 -1.97
CA ILE A 26 1.32 7.79 -2.55
C ILE A 26 0.57 8.20 -3.81
N THR A 27 0.17 9.47 -3.88
CA THR A 27 -0.48 10.05 -5.06
C THR A 27 0.35 11.20 -5.62
N GLY A 28 0.18 11.48 -6.90
CA GLY A 28 0.79 12.62 -7.55
C GLY A 28 0.42 12.70 -9.03
N THR A 29 1.07 13.62 -9.74
CA THR A 29 0.88 13.85 -11.17
C THR A 29 2.26 13.84 -11.84
N VAL A 30 2.37 13.20 -13.00
CA VAL A 30 3.59 13.20 -13.80
C VAL A 30 3.46 14.22 -14.91
N THR A 31 4.44 15.12 -15.02
CA THR A 31 4.47 16.18 -16.03
C THR A 31 5.80 16.20 -16.78
N ASP A 32 5.77 16.73 -18.01
CA ASP A 32 6.99 17.03 -18.77
C ASP A 32 7.76 18.17 -18.10
N ALA A 33 9.10 18.05 -18.07
CA ALA A 33 9.95 19.02 -17.39
C ALA A 33 10.14 20.34 -18.15
N SER A 34 9.90 20.35 -19.46
CA SER A 34 10.14 21.50 -20.33
C SER A 34 8.94 22.44 -20.41
N ASP A 35 7.73 21.90 -20.46
CA ASP A 35 6.50 22.68 -20.66
C ASP A 35 5.43 22.45 -19.58
N GLY A 36 5.63 21.50 -18.67
CA GLY A 36 4.70 21.21 -17.57
C GLY A 36 3.45 20.42 -17.98
N THR A 37 3.40 19.90 -19.21
CA THR A 37 2.24 19.14 -19.71
C THR A 37 2.11 17.81 -18.97
N SER A 38 0.89 17.43 -18.57
CA SER A 38 0.62 16.12 -17.97
C SER A 38 0.96 14.97 -18.90
N LEU A 39 1.52 13.90 -18.33
CA LEU A 39 1.96 12.73 -19.07
C LEU A 39 1.07 11.51 -18.77
N PRO A 40 0.09 11.20 -19.63
CA PRO A 40 -0.73 10.01 -19.51
C PRO A 40 0.00 8.75 -19.99
N GLY A 41 -0.34 7.59 -19.40
CA GLY A 41 0.19 6.29 -19.84
C GLY A 41 1.65 6.00 -19.43
N VAL A 42 2.24 6.79 -18.54
CA VAL A 42 3.60 6.53 -18.04
C VAL A 42 3.56 5.57 -16.85
N ASN A 43 4.61 4.76 -16.70
CA ASN A 43 4.73 3.83 -15.59
C ASN A 43 5.49 4.46 -14.42
N VAL A 44 4.86 4.47 -13.24
CA VAL A 44 5.46 4.82 -11.97
C VAL A 44 5.75 3.53 -11.22
N VAL A 45 7.03 3.27 -10.93
CA VAL A 45 7.49 2.02 -10.30
C VAL A 45 8.19 2.33 -8.98
N GLU A 46 7.79 1.64 -7.93
CA GLU A 46 8.46 1.68 -6.64
C GLU A 46 9.85 1.03 -6.75
N LYS A 47 10.88 1.81 -6.44
CA LYS A 47 12.27 1.41 -6.65
C LYS A 47 12.61 0.12 -5.88
N GLY A 48 13.25 -0.83 -6.56
CA GLY A 48 13.66 -2.09 -5.95
C GLY A 48 12.55 -3.13 -5.83
N THR A 49 11.34 -2.83 -6.33
CA THR A 49 10.19 -3.73 -6.32
C THR A 49 9.65 -3.95 -7.73
N THR A 50 8.66 -4.83 -7.87
CA THR A 50 7.84 -4.96 -9.09
C THR A 50 6.49 -4.24 -8.96
N ASN A 51 6.31 -3.43 -7.91
CA ASN A 51 5.09 -2.68 -7.67
C ASN A 51 5.10 -1.42 -8.54
N GLY A 52 4.06 -1.24 -9.34
CA GLY A 52 3.97 -0.11 -10.23
C GLY A 52 2.55 0.13 -10.72
N VAL A 53 2.29 1.36 -11.14
CA VAL A 53 1.01 1.81 -11.67
C VAL A 53 1.24 2.67 -12.91
N THR A 54 0.22 2.74 -13.76
CA THR A 54 0.23 3.58 -14.95
C THR A 54 -0.59 4.85 -14.68
N THR A 55 -0.12 6.01 -15.14
CA THR A 55 -0.87 7.27 -14.99
C THR A 55 -2.16 7.28 -15.81
N ASP A 56 -3.17 8.00 -15.30
CA ASP A 56 -4.44 8.23 -16.01
C ASP A 56 -4.33 9.29 -17.12
N PHE A 57 -5.46 9.68 -17.71
CA PHE A 57 -5.52 10.68 -18.80
C PHE A 57 -5.00 12.07 -18.40
N ASP A 58 -5.05 12.42 -17.12
CA ASP A 58 -4.61 13.70 -16.59
C ASP A 58 -3.17 13.61 -16.02
N GLY A 59 -2.51 12.46 -16.19
CA GLY A 59 -1.16 12.19 -15.68
C GLY A 59 -1.11 11.84 -14.19
N ASN A 60 -2.26 11.62 -13.54
CA ASN A 60 -2.30 11.30 -12.11
C ASN A 60 -1.98 9.83 -11.86
N TYR A 61 -1.35 9.55 -10.72
CA TYR A 61 -1.11 8.19 -10.25
C TYR A 61 -1.50 8.05 -8.77
N SER A 62 -1.80 6.81 -8.39
CA SER A 62 -2.00 6.39 -7.01
C SER A 62 -1.36 5.03 -6.84
N ILE A 63 -0.27 4.95 -6.08
CA ILE A 63 0.49 3.72 -5.83
C ILE A 63 0.48 3.42 -4.34
N GLN A 64 0.20 2.18 -3.99
CA GLN A 64 0.22 1.74 -2.61
C GLN A 64 1.58 1.08 -2.31
N VAL A 65 2.35 1.63 -1.37
CA VAL A 65 3.70 1.19 -0.99
C VAL A 65 3.71 0.64 0.44
N SER A 66 4.64 -0.26 0.75
CA SER A 66 4.84 -0.72 2.13
C SER A 66 5.77 0.24 2.87
N GLU A 67 5.51 0.43 4.16
CA GLU A 67 6.33 1.28 5.03
C GLU A 67 7.76 0.71 5.16
N GLY A 68 8.78 1.51 4.82
CA GLY A 68 10.19 1.13 4.96
C GLY A 68 10.87 0.50 3.72
N SER A 69 10.24 0.61 2.54
CA SER A 69 10.83 0.18 1.25
C SER A 69 11.93 1.12 0.73
#